data_AF-A0A7X9GCR6-F1
#
_entry.id   AF-A0A7X9GCR6-F1
#
_cell.length_a   1.000
_cell.length_b   1.000
_cell.length_c   1.000
_cell.angle_alpha   90.00
_cell.angle_beta   90.00
_cell.angle_gamma   90.00
#
_symmetry.space_group_name_H-M   'P 1'
#
loop_
_entity.id
_entity.type
_entity.pdbx_description
1 polymer ?
#
loop_
_entity_poly.entity_id
_entity_poly.type
_entity_poly.pdbx_seq_one_letter_code
_entity_poly.pdbx_strand_id
1 'polypeptide(L)' 'MATKVTTKKPLKGNRRSHALNKTKRAQKPNLQKKTIDGEKIITSAREARTFRKEEK' A
#
# COMPACT_ATOMS: atom_id res chain seq x y z
N MET A 1 -19.18 -3.30 1.80
CA MET A 1 -17.94 -2.71 1.23
C MET A 1 -16.75 -3.30 1.98
N ALA A 2 -15.59 -3.46 1.34
CA ALA A 2 -14.41 -4.01 2.03
C ALA A 2 -13.79 -2.96 2.96
N THR A 3 -13.54 -3.34 4.20
CA THR A 3 -12.94 -2.52 5.26
C THR A 3 -11.46 -2.29 4.96
N LYS A 4 -11.02 -1.02 5.04
CA LYS A 4 -9.61 -0.67 4.85
C LYS A 4 -8.88 -0.84 6.18
N VAL A 5 -8.11 -1.92 6.29
CA VAL A 5 -7.38 -2.27 7.52
C VAL A 5 -6.01 -1.58 7.58
N THR A 6 -5.39 -1.31 6.42
CA THR A 6 -4.05 -0.69 6.40
C THR A 6 -4.06 0.78 6.84
N THR A 7 -3.22 1.11 7.81
CA THR A 7 -2.99 2.47 8.31
C THR A 7 -1.99 3.25 7.46
N LYS A 8 -1.33 2.59 6.49
CA LYS A 8 -0.27 3.18 5.69
C LYS A 8 -0.77 4.31 4.80
N LYS A 9 -0.28 5.52 5.05
CA LYS A 9 -0.60 6.72 4.26
C LYS A 9 0.31 6.85 3.02
N PRO A 10 -0.16 7.44 1.91
CA PRO A 10 0.69 7.79 0.79
C PRO A 10 1.73 8.84 1.18
N LEU A 11 3.00 8.60 0.84
CA LEU A 11 4.06 9.58 1.06
C LEU A 11 4.08 10.60 -0.08
N LYS A 12 4.60 11.80 0.19
CA LYS A 12 4.75 12.89 -0.79
C LYS A 12 6.22 13.29 -0.88
N GLY A 13 6.65 13.69 -2.06
CA GLY A 13 8.03 14.14 -2.30
C GLY A 13 8.17 14.82 -3.65
N ASN A 14 9.42 15.01 -4.08
CA ASN A 14 9.74 15.57 -5.40
C ASN A 14 10.37 14.49 -6.28
N ARG A 15 9.97 14.44 -7.56
CA ARG A 15 10.74 13.74 -8.61
C ARG A 15 11.79 14.71 -9.14
N ARG A 16 13.03 14.23 -9.30
CA ARG A 16 14.18 15.02 -9.77
C ARG A 16 14.60 14.57 -11.16
N SER A 17 15.01 15.51 -12.00
CA SER A 17 15.75 15.23 -13.25
C SER A 17 17.26 15.18 -12.98
N HIS A 18 18.05 14.85 -14.01
CA HIS A 18 19.52 14.93 -13.95
C HIS A 18 20.01 16.35 -13.61
N ALA A 19 19.29 17.39 -14.05
CA ALA A 19 19.55 18.78 -13.69
C ALA A 19 18.88 19.22 -12.37
N LEU A 20 18.41 18.28 -11.53
CA LEU A 20 17.76 18.53 -10.22
C LEU A 20 16.44 19.32 -10.24
N ASN A 21 15.83 19.54 -11.41
CA ASN A 21 14.50 20.15 -11.54
C ASN A 21 13.44 19.33 -10.78
N LYS A 22 12.52 20.01 -10.07
CA LYS A 22 11.51 19.37 -9.21
C LYS A 22 10.12 19.35 -9.82
N THR A 23 9.49 18.18 -9.81
CA THR A 23 8.03 18.04 -9.92
C THR A 23 7.48 17.34 -8.68
N LYS A 24 6.25 17.65 -8.26
CA LYS A 24 5.61 17.00 -7.11
C LYS A 24 5.23 15.56 -7.45
N ARG A 25 5.49 14.62 -6.55
CA ARG A 25 5.12 13.19 -6.69
C ARG A 25 4.48 12.67 -5.40
N ALA A 26 3.56 11.72 -5.57
CA ALA A 26 3.08 10.87 -4.49
C ALA A 26 3.60 9.43 -4.64
N GLN A 27 3.97 8.79 -3.53
CA GLN A 27 4.25 7.37 -3.44
C GLN A 27 3.03 6.69 -2.80
N LYS A 28 2.20 6.08 -3.64
CA LYS A 28 0.99 5.38 -3.19
C LYS A 28 1.35 3.94 -2.79
N PRO A 29 0.86 3.43 -1.64
CA PRO A 29 0.98 2.02 -1.33
C PRO A 29 0.18 1.17 -2.33
N ASN A 30 0.68 -0.02 -2.66
CA ASN A 30 -0.06 -0.98 -3.48
C ASN A 30 -1.15 -1.64 -2.64
N LEU A 31 -2.38 -1.11 -2.72
CA LEU A 31 -3.55 -1.60 -2.01
C LEU A 31 -4.20 -2.74 -2.78
N GLN A 32 -4.50 -3.85 -2.11
CA GLN A 32 -5.11 -5.04 -2.67
C GLN A 32 -6.36 -5.39 -1.88
N LYS A 33 -7.42 -5.78 -2.58
CA LYS A 33 -8.60 -6.39 -1.95
C LYS A 33 -8.33 -7.88 -1.80
N LYS A 34 -8.38 -8.41 -0.58
CA LYS A 34 -8.18 -9.83 -0.30
C LYS A 34 -9.21 -10.33 0.70
N THR A 35 -9.54 -11.61 0.59
CA THR A 35 -10.28 -12.32 1.62
C THR A 35 -9.26 -12.95 2.56
N ILE A 36 -9.32 -12.57 3.84
CA ILE A 36 -8.51 -13.16 4.92
C ILE A 36 -9.52 -13.59 5.98
N ASP A 37 -9.41 -14.84 6.46
CA ASP A 37 -10.34 -15.43 7.46
C ASP A 37 -11.84 -15.26 7.14
N GLY A 38 -12.20 -15.28 5.85
CA GLY A 38 -13.58 -15.14 5.38
C GLY A 38 -14.08 -13.69 5.21
N GLU A 39 -13.34 -12.68 5.67
CA GLU A 39 -13.69 -11.27 5.51
C GLU A 39 -12.96 -10.59 4.34
N LYS A 40 -13.66 -9.77 3.56
CA LYS A 40 -13.08 -8.99 2.46
C LYS A 40 -12.46 -7.69 2.99
N ILE A 41 -11.14 -7.62 3.02
CA ILE A 41 -10.38 -6.47 3.50
C ILE A 41 -9.53 -5.80 2.41
N ILE A 42 -9.24 -4.51 2.58
CA ILE A 42 -8.30 -3.75 1.76
C ILE A 42 -7.01 -3.53 2.55
N THR A 43 -5.94 -4.18 2.11
CA THR A 43 -4.62 -4.16 2.78
C THR A 43 -3.51 -3.82 1.79
N SER A 44 -2.34 -3.43 2.29
CA SER A 44 -1.18 -3.27 1.40
C SER A 44 -0.61 -4.63 0.99
N ALA A 45 0.00 -4.72 -0.19
CA ALA A 45 0.61 -5.96 -0.68
C ALA A 45 1.68 -6.54 0.27
N ARG A 46 2.34 -5.70 1.08
CA ARG A 46 3.36 -6.13 2.05
C ARG A 46 2.72 -6.74 3.30
N GLU A 47 1.68 -6.12 3.85
CA GLU A 47 0.90 -6.67 4.99
C GLU A 47 0.19 -7.96 4.57
N ALA A 48 -0.37 -8.00 3.35
CA ALA A 48 -0.96 -9.23 2.84
C ALA A 48 0.05 -10.39 2.67
N ARG A 49 1.35 -10.10 2.61
CA ARG A 49 2.40 -11.13 2.60
C ARG A 49 2.69 -11.66 4.00
N THR A 50 2.53 -10.84 5.04
CA THR A 50 2.73 -11.28 6.43
C THR A 50 1.56 -12.14 6.89
N PHE A 51 0.31 -11.73 6.61
CA PHE A 51 -0.87 -12.55 6.94
C PHE A 51 -0.81 -13.96 6.33
N ARG A 52 -0.44 -14.07 5.06
CA ARG A 52 -0.25 -15.37 4.37
C ARG A 52 0.85 -16.25 4.97
N LYS A 53 1.80 -15.67 5.69
CA LYS A 53 2.86 -16.44 6.38
C LYS A 53 2.39 -16.92 7.75
N GLU A 54 1.55 -16.14 8.43
CA GLU A 54 0.97 -16.49 9.72
C GLU A 54 -0.13 -17.56 9.60
N GLU A 55 -0.83 -17.60 8.45
CA GLU A 55 -1.80 -18.66 8.12
C GLU A 55 -1.17 -20.06 7.89
N LYS A 56 0.16 -20.15 7.74
CA LYS A 56 0.87 -21.37 7.35
C LYS A 56 1.61 -21.99 8.53
#